data_AF-A0A485MQ22-F1
#
_entry.id   AF-A0A485MQ22-F1
#
_cell.length_a   1.000
_cell.length_b   1.000
_cell.length_c   1.000
_cell.angle_alpha   90.00
_cell.angle_beta   90.00
_cell.angle_gamma   90.00
#
_symmetry.space_group_name_H-M   'P 1'
#
loop_
_entity.id
_entity.type
_entity.pdbx_description
1 polymer ?
#
loop_
_entity_poly.entity_id
_entity_poly.type
_entity_poly.pdbx_seq_one_letter_code
_entity_poly.pdbx_strand_id
1 'polypeptide(L)'
;MWCFRLSHLHGRLQNLLSRGVTCSAFQQPNFKSLFPLAIRWHHTASKSLNCAWQQHEDHFELQYANTVMRFDYVWLRDHCRSASCYNSKTHQRSLDTASVDLCIKPKTIRLDETTLFFTWPDGHVTKYDLDWLVKNSYEGQKQKVIQPRILWNAEIYQQAQVPSVDFQSFLETNDGLKNFLQNFLLYGIAFVENVPPTQEHTEKLAERISLIRETIYGRMWYFTSDFSRGDTAYTKLALDRHTDTAYFQEPCGIQVFHCLKHEGTGGRTLLVDGFYAADQVLQKAPEEFELLTKVPLRHEYIENVGECHNHMIGVGPVLNTYPWNKELYLIRYNNYDRAVINTVPYDVVHRWYTAHRTLTVELRRPENEFWVKLKPGRVLFIDNWRVLHGRESFTGYRQLCGCYLTRDDVLNTARLLGLQA
;
A
#
# COMPACT_ATOMS: atom_id res chain seq x y z
N MET A 1 47.38 9.71 -28.48
CA MET A 1 48.64 9.74 -27.69
C MET A 1 48.43 8.84 -26.48
N TRP A 2 49.21 7.74 -26.37
CA TRP A 2 50.32 7.56 -25.42
C TRP A 2 49.89 7.55 -23.92
N CYS A 3 50.21 6.57 -23.06
CA CYS A 3 50.91 5.28 -23.22
C CYS A 3 50.71 4.34 -21.98
N PHE A 4 50.67 2.99 -22.20
CA PHE A 4 51.26 1.85 -21.43
C PHE A 4 51.48 1.88 -19.88
N ARG A 5 51.39 0.81 -19.04
CA ARG A 5 51.20 -0.69 -19.09
C ARG A 5 50.23 -1.14 -17.95
N LEU A 6 49.71 -2.37 -17.73
CA LEU A 6 49.89 -3.77 -18.21
C LEU A 6 50.91 -4.74 -17.52
N SER A 7 50.49 -5.43 -16.43
CA SER A 7 50.92 -6.79 -15.96
C SER A 7 49.99 -7.27 -14.81
N HIS A 8 49.33 -8.45 -14.75
CA HIS A 8 49.78 -9.87 -14.75
C HIS A 8 50.63 -10.26 -13.53
N LEU A 9 50.51 -11.40 -12.81
CA LEU A 9 49.83 -12.73 -12.89
C LEU A 9 49.45 -13.18 -11.42
N HIS A 10 48.84 -14.32 -11.02
CA HIS A 10 47.97 -15.42 -11.50
C HIS A 10 48.14 -16.63 -10.52
N GLY A 11 47.10 -17.43 -10.22
CA GLY A 11 47.16 -18.67 -9.38
C GLY A 11 46.16 -18.64 -8.18
N ARG A 12 45.24 -19.60 -7.93
CA ARG A 12 45.20 -21.10 -7.90
C ARG A 12 45.83 -21.72 -6.63
N LEU A 13 45.30 -22.77 -5.98
CA LEU A 13 43.99 -23.49 -6.01
C LEU A 13 43.88 -24.43 -4.76
N GLN A 14 42.65 -24.83 -4.37
CA GLN A 14 42.20 -26.07 -3.67
C GLN A 14 43.06 -26.81 -2.61
N ASN A 15 42.44 -27.11 -1.44
CA ASN A 15 42.15 -28.47 -0.88
C ASN A 15 41.60 -28.31 0.55
N LEU A 16 40.50 -28.91 1.05
CA LEU A 16 39.87 -30.26 0.99
C LEU A 16 40.19 -31.17 2.22
N LEU A 17 39.21 -31.21 3.14
CA LEU A 17 38.72 -32.34 3.97
C LEU A 17 39.70 -33.34 4.62
N SER A 18 39.58 -33.56 5.95
CA SER A 18 38.80 -34.70 6.53
C SER A 18 39.19 -35.07 7.99
N ARG A 19 38.31 -35.84 8.65
CA ARG A 19 38.46 -36.54 9.97
C ARG A 19 38.43 -35.62 11.22
N GLY A 20 37.83 -36.04 12.35
CA GLY A 20 36.97 -37.22 12.56
C GLY A 20 36.53 -37.46 14.01
N VAL A 21 35.22 -37.72 14.19
CA VAL A 21 34.50 -38.51 15.23
C VAL A 21 35.15 -38.72 16.62
N THR A 22 34.44 -38.29 17.67
CA THR A 22 34.03 -39.14 18.81
C THR A 22 32.73 -38.62 19.43
N CYS A 23 31.98 -39.49 20.11
CA CYS A 23 30.75 -39.17 20.84
C CYS A 23 30.64 -40.07 22.07
N SER A 24 30.29 -39.51 23.22
CA SER A 24 29.90 -40.23 24.44
C SER A 24 28.95 -39.37 25.28
N ALA A 25 28.22 -40.01 26.20
CA ALA A 25 26.89 -39.55 26.61
C ALA A 25 26.75 -39.23 28.11
N PHE A 26 25.81 -38.32 28.41
CA PHE A 26 25.05 -38.18 29.66
C PHE A 26 25.75 -38.35 31.03
N GLN A 27 25.71 -37.28 31.84
CA GLN A 27 25.24 -37.39 33.24
C GLN A 27 24.71 -36.04 33.76
N GLN A 28 23.64 -36.08 34.58
CA GLN A 28 23.09 -34.93 35.30
C GLN A 28 23.74 -34.82 36.69
N PRO A 29 23.99 -33.60 37.19
CA PRO A 29 24.10 -33.31 38.62
C PRO A 29 22.84 -32.58 39.13
N ASN A 30 22.41 -32.85 40.36
CA ASN A 30 21.28 -32.16 40.99
C ASN A 30 21.56 -31.83 42.47
N PHE A 31 21.41 -30.56 42.84
CA PHE A 31 21.47 -29.93 44.18
C PHE A 31 22.51 -30.39 45.23
N LYS A 32 23.31 -29.42 45.72
CA LYS A 32 23.21 -28.91 47.11
C LYS A 32 24.09 -27.67 47.41
N SER A 33 23.46 -26.62 47.98
CA SER A 33 23.88 -25.74 49.11
C SER A 33 25.35 -25.23 49.24
N LEU A 34 25.66 -24.00 49.69
CA LEU A 34 24.86 -22.90 50.26
C LEU A 34 25.70 -21.58 50.37
N PHE A 35 25.12 -20.56 51.02
CA PHE A 35 25.70 -19.31 51.56
C PHE A 35 25.63 -18.03 50.69
N PRO A 36 25.54 -16.83 51.32
CA PRO A 36 24.78 -15.71 50.74
C PRO A 36 25.64 -14.50 50.32
N LEU A 37 25.09 -13.70 49.41
CA LEU A 37 25.61 -12.36 49.05
C LEU A 37 24.58 -11.30 49.42
N ALA A 38 25.05 -10.21 50.06
CA ALA A 38 24.19 -9.15 50.55
C ALA A 38 23.62 -8.30 49.40
N ILE A 39 22.29 -8.11 49.39
CA ILE A 39 21.61 -7.26 48.42
C ILE A 39 21.90 -5.79 48.74
N ARG A 40 22.86 -5.21 48.01
CA ARG A 40 22.97 -3.74 47.90
C ARG A 40 21.81 -3.23 47.07
N TRP A 41 20.93 -2.45 47.69
CA TRP A 41 19.91 -1.68 47.01
C TRP A 41 20.54 -0.56 46.18
N HIS A 42 20.93 -0.89 44.94
CA HIS A 42 21.23 0.11 43.94
C HIS A 42 19.92 0.77 43.52
N HIS A 43 19.63 1.94 44.10
CA HIS A 43 18.68 2.88 43.52
C HIS A 43 19.20 3.29 42.14
N THR A 44 18.75 2.59 41.10
CA THR A 44 18.83 3.10 39.73
C THR A 44 18.00 4.37 39.68
N ALA A 45 18.66 5.52 39.64
CA ALA A 45 17.99 6.79 39.42
C ALA A 45 17.13 6.66 38.16
N SER A 46 15.85 7.06 38.26
CA SER A 46 14.96 7.02 37.10
C SER A 46 15.59 7.84 35.98
N LYS A 47 15.63 7.29 34.76
CA LYS A 47 15.94 8.11 33.58
C LYS A 47 14.88 9.21 33.56
N SER A 48 15.31 10.46 33.70
CA SER A 48 14.41 11.60 33.56
C SER A 48 13.70 11.48 32.22
N LEU A 49 12.39 11.26 32.27
CA LEU A 49 11.56 11.35 31.09
C LEU A 49 11.75 12.76 30.54
N ASN A 50 12.34 12.87 29.34
CA ASN A 50 12.47 14.14 28.63
C ASN A 50 11.07 14.55 28.15
N CYS A 51 10.29 15.05 29.10
CA CYS A 51 8.89 15.40 29.00
C CYS A 51 8.73 16.80 29.60
N ALA A 52 8.56 17.80 28.74
CA ALA A 52 8.24 19.17 29.13
C ALA A 52 6.92 19.56 28.45
N TRP A 53 6.13 20.41 29.10
CA TRP A 53 4.86 20.87 28.52
C TRP A 53 4.59 22.32 28.91
N GLN A 54 3.82 23.02 28.06
CA GLN A 54 3.38 24.38 28.31
C GLN A 54 1.90 24.53 27.93
N GLN A 55 1.16 25.23 28.80
CA GLN A 55 -0.22 25.62 28.54
C GLN A 55 -0.21 27.00 27.85
N HIS A 56 -0.58 27.06 26.58
CA HIS A 56 -0.76 28.33 25.84
C HIS A 56 -2.24 28.75 25.87
N GLU A 57 -2.55 29.94 25.34
CA GLU A 57 -3.92 30.44 25.36
C GLU A 57 -4.86 29.60 24.46
N ASP A 58 -4.35 29.15 23.32
CA ASP A 58 -5.07 28.46 22.24
C ASP A 58 -4.82 26.94 22.21
N HIS A 59 -3.64 26.48 22.65
CA HIS A 59 -3.25 25.06 22.57
C HIS A 59 -2.40 24.60 23.76
N PHE A 60 -2.28 23.28 23.90
CA PHE A 60 -1.32 22.61 24.76
C PHE A 60 -0.09 22.18 23.95
N GLU A 61 1.11 22.61 24.35
CA GLU A 61 2.37 22.16 23.75
C GLU A 61 3.04 21.09 24.64
N LEU A 62 3.48 19.99 24.02
CA LEU A 62 4.15 18.86 24.67
C LEU A 62 5.43 18.50 23.92
N GLN A 63 6.57 18.63 24.60
CA GLN A 63 7.85 18.08 24.17
C GLN A 63 8.05 16.71 24.82
N TYR A 64 7.97 15.64 24.03
CA TYR A 64 8.24 14.26 24.48
C TYR A 64 8.84 13.41 23.36
N ALA A 65 9.70 12.44 23.71
CA ALA A 65 10.37 11.55 22.76
C ALA A 65 11.04 12.30 21.57
N ASN A 66 11.70 13.42 21.87
CA ASN A 66 12.32 14.37 20.91
C ASN A 66 11.35 15.01 19.89
N THR A 67 10.03 14.84 20.05
CA THR A 67 9.00 15.51 19.26
C THR A 67 8.38 16.64 20.08
N VAL A 68 8.28 17.84 19.51
CA VAL A 68 7.39 18.90 20.03
C VAL A 68 6.06 18.76 19.30
N MET A 69 4.96 18.65 20.05
CA MET A 69 3.62 18.39 19.54
C MET A 69 2.65 19.45 20.05
N ARG A 70 1.68 19.84 19.22
CA ARG A 70 0.65 20.81 19.60
C ARG A 70 -0.73 20.18 19.54
N PHE A 71 -1.46 20.31 20.64
CA PHE A 71 -2.80 19.76 20.79
C PHE A 71 -3.81 20.86 21.09
N ASP A 72 -4.79 20.99 20.21
CA ASP A 72 -5.97 21.81 20.42
C ASP A 72 -6.79 21.29 21.63
N TYR A 73 -7.37 22.20 22.42
CA TYR A 73 -8.10 21.83 23.64
C TYR A 73 -9.44 21.15 23.37
N VAL A 74 -10.13 21.51 22.28
CA VAL A 74 -11.36 20.85 21.82
C VAL A 74 -11.02 19.42 21.41
N TRP A 75 -9.94 19.22 20.65
CA TRP A 75 -9.44 17.90 20.27
C TRP A 75 -9.12 17.02 21.48
N LEU A 76 -8.43 17.58 22.49
CA LEU A 76 -8.13 16.89 23.75
C LEU A 76 -9.38 16.53 24.54
N ARG A 77 -10.45 17.33 24.49
CA ARG A 77 -11.74 17.03 25.14
C ARG A 77 -12.58 16.03 24.35
N ASP A 78 -12.54 16.09 23.02
CA ASP A 78 -13.31 15.28 22.07
C ASP A 78 -12.81 13.83 21.99
N HIS A 79 -11.48 13.62 22.03
CA HIS A 79 -10.87 12.30 21.90
C HIS A 79 -10.76 11.51 23.21
N CYS A 80 -11.43 11.99 24.27
CA CYS A 80 -11.37 11.45 25.62
C CYS A 80 -11.77 9.97 25.67
N ARG A 81 -10.91 9.14 26.31
CA ARG A 81 -11.10 7.68 26.41
C ARG A 81 -11.72 7.22 27.74
N SER A 82 -12.44 8.11 28.43
CA SER A 82 -13.26 7.75 29.58
C SER A 82 -14.53 7.00 29.15
N ALA A 83 -15.12 6.19 30.04
CA ALA A 83 -16.25 5.32 29.71
C ALA A 83 -17.54 6.07 29.32
N SER A 84 -17.66 7.37 29.60
CA SER A 84 -18.76 8.23 29.13
C SER A 84 -18.48 8.88 27.78
N CYS A 85 -17.23 8.95 27.34
CA CYS A 85 -16.83 9.57 26.07
C CYS A 85 -16.46 8.52 24.99
N TYR A 86 -16.16 7.28 25.38
CA TYR A 86 -15.69 6.23 24.49
C TYR A 86 -16.15 4.83 24.94
N ASN A 87 -16.79 4.09 24.03
CA ASN A 87 -17.17 2.70 24.25
C ASN A 87 -16.00 1.76 23.90
N SER A 88 -15.33 1.24 24.93
CA SER A 88 -14.18 0.34 24.79
C SER A 88 -14.50 -1.06 24.25
N LYS A 89 -15.79 -1.44 24.16
CA LYS A 89 -16.21 -2.74 23.56
C LYS A 89 -16.45 -2.65 22.05
N THR A 90 -16.97 -1.53 21.56
CA THR A 90 -17.21 -1.31 20.12
C THR A 90 -16.16 -0.43 19.46
N HIS A 91 -15.21 0.09 20.24
CA HIS A 91 -14.17 1.03 19.84
C HIS A 91 -14.68 2.37 19.27
N GLN A 92 -15.93 2.74 19.56
CA GLN A 92 -16.60 3.96 19.06
C GLN A 92 -16.56 5.11 20.07
N ARG A 93 -16.54 6.35 19.58
CA ARG A 93 -16.78 7.54 20.41
C ARG A 93 -18.26 7.60 20.83
N SER A 94 -18.52 8.19 21.99
CA SER A 94 -19.85 8.32 22.60
C SER A 94 -20.16 9.74 23.08
N LEU A 95 -19.13 10.60 23.16
CA LEU A 95 -19.29 12.05 23.31
C LEU A 95 -19.83 12.66 22.01
N ASP A 96 -20.80 13.56 22.10
CA ASP A 96 -21.18 14.44 21.01
C ASP A 96 -20.15 15.57 20.87
N THR A 97 -19.41 15.60 19.77
CA THR A 97 -18.42 16.65 19.46
C THR A 97 -19.05 18.05 19.43
N ALA A 98 -20.31 18.19 19.02
CA ALA A 98 -21.00 19.48 18.97
C ALA A 98 -21.39 20.03 20.37
N SER A 99 -21.34 19.18 21.40
CA SER A 99 -21.55 19.58 22.80
C SER A 99 -20.30 20.14 23.48
N VAL A 100 -19.13 20.08 22.81
CA VAL A 100 -17.87 20.61 23.35
C VAL A 100 -17.76 22.10 23.05
N ASP A 101 -17.64 22.91 24.11
CA ASP A 101 -17.32 24.33 24.00
C ASP A 101 -16.01 24.55 23.22
N LEU A 102 -16.07 25.30 22.12
CA LEU A 102 -14.90 25.59 21.28
C LEU A 102 -13.89 26.51 21.97
N CYS A 103 -14.28 27.16 23.07
CA CYS A 103 -13.41 27.96 23.93
C CYS A 103 -12.89 27.18 25.15
N ILE A 104 -13.12 25.86 25.25
CA ILE A 104 -12.77 25.06 26.43
C ILE A 104 -11.26 25.08 26.69
N LYS A 105 -10.86 25.25 27.96
CA LYS A 105 -9.47 25.16 28.42
C LYS A 105 -9.42 24.34 29.72
N PRO A 106 -8.37 23.55 29.98
CA PRO A 106 -8.24 22.80 31.23
C PRO A 106 -7.99 23.77 32.40
N LYS A 107 -8.73 23.56 33.50
CA LYS A 107 -8.52 24.23 34.79
C LYS A 107 -7.23 23.76 35.48
N THR A 108 -6.79 22.54 35.19
CA THR A 108 -5.56 21.96 35.75
C THR A 108 -5.02 20.92 34.79
N ILE A 109 -3.69 20.90 34.63
CA ILE A 109 -2.95 19.86 33.91
C ILE A 109 -1.98 19.21 34.90
N ARG A 110 -1.91 17.87 34.89
CA ARG A 110 -0.99 17.09 35.74
C ARG A 110 -0.31 16.00 34.91
N LEU A 111 1.01 15.86 35.05
CA LEU A 111 1.75 14.70 34.58
C LEU A 111 1.97 13.72 35.74
N ASP A 112 1.83 12.43 35.48
CA ASP A 112 2.07 11.33 36.42
C ASP A 112 2.83 10.23 35.68
N GLU A 113 4.14 10.13 35.91
CA GLU A 113 5.08 9.31 35.13
C GLU A 113 4.90 9.45 33.61
N THR A 114 4.11 8.56 32.99
CA THR A 114 3.83 8.49 31.55
C THR A 114 2.40 8.91 31.16
N THR A 115 1.59 9.42 32.09
CA THR A 115 0.18 9.80 31.87
C THR A 115 -0.06 11.29 32.12
N LEU A 116 -0.64 11.99 31.15
CA LEU A 116 -1.17 13.35 31.32
C LEU A 116 -2.65 13.31 31.70
N PHE A 117 -3.04 14.20 32.61
CA PHE A 117 -4.39 14.41 33.09
C PHE A 117 -4.82 15.85 32.84
N PHE A 118 -6.01 16.04 32.28
CA PHE A 118 -6.62 17.33 32.00
C PHE A 118 -7.95 17.42 32.75
N THR A 119 -8.04 18.34 33.70
CA THR A 119 -9.28 18.62 34.45
C THR A 119 -9.99 19.80 33.79
N TRP A 120 -11.22 19.56 33.32
CA TRP A 120 -11.99 20.49 32.50
C TRP A 120 -12.92 21.41 33.33
N PRO A 121 -13.54 22.45 32.73
CA PRO A 121 -14.40 23.38 33.46
C PRO A 121 -15.62 22.73 34.13
N ASP A 122 -16.17 21.68 33.51
CA ASP A 122 -17.26 20.82 33.99
C ASP A 122 -16.83 19.86 35.13
N GLY A 123 -15.54 19.79 35.46
CA GLY A 123 -14.98 18.84 36.42
C GLY A 123 -14.69 17.45 35.83
N HIS A 124 -14.91 17.24 34.53
CA HIS A 124 -14.49 16.02 33.85
C HIS A 124 -12.96 15.91 33.85
N VAL A 125 -12.44 14.68 33.94
CA VAL A 125 -11.00 14.41 33.86
C VAL A 125 -10.71 13.51 32.68
N THR A 126 -10.00 14.05 31.69
CA THR A 126 -9.45 13.26 30.58
C THR A 126 -8.03 12.81 30.94
N LYS A 127 -7.67 11.58 30.57
CA LYS A 127 -6.32 11.05 30.69
C LYS A 127 -5.79 10.56 29.35
N TYR A 128 -4.50 10.75 29.10
CA TYR A 128 -3.79 10.24 27.93
C TYR A 128 -2.38 9.76 28.29
N ASP A 129 -1.99 8.61 27.77
CA ASP A 129 -0.61 8.14 27.84
C ASP A 129 0.27 8.96 26.87
N LEU A 130 1.52 9.27 27.24
CA LEU A 130 2.41 10.09 26.39
C LEU A 130 2.66 9.44 25.01
N ASP A 131 2.83 8.12 24.97
CA ASP A 131 2.96 7.37 23.71
C ASP A 131 1.68 7.40 22.86
N TRP A 132 0.50 7.50 23.50
CA TRP A 132 -0.76 7.69 22.78
C TRP A 132 -0.80 9.09 22.14
N LEU A 133 -0.34 10.12 22.84
CA LEU A 133 -0.24 11.47 22.28
C LEU A 133 0.74 11.53 21.10
N VAL A 134 1.92 10.90 21.19
CA VAL A 134 2.85 10.77 20.04
C VAL A 134 2.21 10.03 18.86
N LYS A 135 1.46 8.96 19.14
CA LYS A 135 0.78 8.17 18.10
C LYS A 135 -0.40 8.88 17.43
N ASN A 136 -0.92 9.95 18.02
CA ASN A 136 -2.12 10.66 17.52
C ASN A 136 -1.89 12.17 17.27
N SER A 137 -0.67 12.70 17.48
CA SER A 137 -0.31 14.08 17.14
C SER A 137 -0.18 14.30 15.64
N TYR A 138 -0.41 15.54 15.20
CA TYR A 138 -0.16 15.93 13.82
C TYR A 138 1.31 15.72 13.44
N GLU A 139 2.24 16.13 14.30
CA GLU A 139 3.68 16.01 14.05
C GLU A 139 4.13 14.56 13.94
N GLY A 140 3.62 13.68 14.80
CA GLY A 140 3.91 12.25 14.78
C GLY A 140 3.35 11.51 13.57
N GLN A 141 2.21 11.97 13.00
CA GLN A 141 1.65 11.37 11.78
C GLN A 141 2.12 12.05 10.48
N LYS A 142 2.60 13.30 10.52
CA LYS A 142 3.05 14.04 9.32
C LYS A 142 4.20 13.36 8.56
N GLN A 143 5.14 12.77 9.30
CA GLN A 143 6.30 12.06 8.73
C GLN A 143 6.04 10.56 8.51
N LYS A 144 4.82 10.09 8.81
CA LYS A 144 4.49 8.67 8.79
C LYS A 144 3.89 8.27 7.44
N VAL A 145 4.45 7.22 6.85
CA VAL A 145 3.90 6.52 5.70
C VAL A 145 2.67 5.72 6.14
N ILE A 146 1.55 5.89 5.47
CA ILE A 146 0.29 5.18 5.72
C ILE A 146 0.47 3.70 5.35
N GLN A 147 0.82 3.41 4.08
CA GLN A 147 1.06 2.05 3.59
C GLN A 147 2.54 1.88 3.20
N PRO A 148 3.33 1.09 3.97
CA PRO A 148 4.72 0.75 3.63
C PRO A 148 4.80 0.09 2.26
N ARG A 149 5.77 0.54 1.47
CA ARG A 149 5.94 0.17 0.06
C ARG A 149 7.40 0.25 -0.35
N ILE A 150 7.79 -0.58 -1.31
CA ILE A 150 9.06 -0.49 -2.03
C ILE A 150 8.71 -0.03 -3.44
N LEU A 151 9.11 1.19 -3.81
CA LEU A 151 8.93 1.69 -5.18
C LEU A 151 9.95 1.01 -6.09
N TRP A 152 9.53 0.52 -7.27
CA TRP A 152 10.39 -0.30 -8.12
C TRP A 152 10.35 0.08 -9.61
N ASN A 153 11.50 -0.10 -10.26
CA ASN A 153 11.61 -0.33 -11.70
C ASN A 153 11.80 -1.84 -11.96
N ALA A 154 11.93 -2.26 -13.23
CA ALA A 154 12.03 -3.67 -13.57
C ALA A 154 13.26 -4.36 -12.95
N GLU A 155 14.38 -3.64 -12.83
CA GLU A 155 15.61 -4.13 -12.19
C GLU A 155 15.42 -4.35 -10.68
N ILE A 156 14.88 -3.36 -9.95
CA ILE A 156 14.63 -3.45 -8.50
C ILE A 156 13.70 -4.63 -8.18
N TYR A 157 12.60 -4.80 -8.94
CA TYR A 157 11.68 -5.92 -8.71
C TYR A 157 12.31 -7.28 -9.02
N GLN A 158 13.16 -7.37 -10.05
CA GLN A 158 13.90 -8.60 -10.37
C GLN A 158 14.97 -8.92 -9.32
N GLN A 159 15.74 -7.93 -8.85
CA GLN A 159 16.76 -8.12 -7.81
C GLN A 159 16.16 -8.53 -6.46
N ALA A 160 14.94 -8.07 -6.14
CA ALA A 160 14.22 -8.45 -4.94
C ALA A 160 13.80 -9.95 -4.89
N GLN A 161 13.81 -10.66 -6.03
CA GLN A 161 13.49 -12.10 -6.13
C GLN A 161 12.21 -12.50 -5.38
N VAL A 162 11.17 -11.65 -5.46
CA VAL A 162 9.92 -11.80 -4.68
C VAL A 162 9.26 -13.16 -4.98
N PRO A 163 9.11 -14.05 -3.99
CA PRO A 163 8.58 -15.38 -4.23
C PRO A 163 7.07 -15.33 -4.51
N SER A 164 6.63 -16.06 -5.53
CA SER A 164 5.23 -16.47 -5.65
C SER A 164 4.85 -17.38 -4.47
N VAL A 165 3.58 -17.38 -4.07
CA VAL A 165 3.06 -18.32 -3.05
C VAL A 165 2.40 -19.51 -3.74
N ASP A 166 2.49 -20.69 -3.13
CA ASP A 166 1.80 -21.88 -3.62
C ASP A 166 0.29 -21.84 -3.33
N PHE A 167 -0.52 -22.34 -4.27
CA PHE A 167 -1.98 -22.43 -4.17
C PHE A 167 -2.49 -23.01 -2.85
N GLN A 168 -1.94 -24.14 -2.39
CA GLN A 168 -2.36 -24.80 -1.16
C GLN A 168 -1.94 -23.98 0.06
N SER A 169 -0.70 -23.49 0.08
CA SER A 169 -0.20 -22.65 1.18
C SER A 169 -1.00 -21.36 1.35
N PHE A 170 -1.39 -20.70 0.25
CA PHE A 170 -2.21 -19.49 0.25
C PHE A 170 -3.61 -19.74 0.84
N LEU A 171 -4.29 -20.81 0.44
CA LEU A 171 -5.64 -21.11 0.93
C LEU A 171 -5.61 -21.62 2.38
N GLU A 172 -4.80 -22.63 2.66
CA GLU A 172 -4.92 -23.43 3.89
C GLU A 172 -4.13 -22.86 5.08
N THR A 173 -3.16 -21.95 4.86
CA THR A 173 -2.29 -21.44 5.93
C THR A 173 -2.33 -19.92 6.09
N ASN A 174 -2.32 -19.46 7.34
CA ASN A 174 -2.22 -18.02 7.63
C ASN A 174 -0.85 -17.46 7.25
N ASP A 175 0.22 -18.26 7.31
CA ASP A 175 1.57 -17.82 6.94
C ASP A 175 1.72 -17.65 5.42
N GLY A 176 1.18 -18.57 4.61
CA GLY A 176 1.14 -18.43 3.16
C GLY A 176 0.35 -17.19 2.72
N LEU A 177 -0.84 -17.00 3.30
CA LEU A 177 -1.66 -15.80 3.09
C LEU A 177 -0.95 -14.51 3.55
N LYS A 178 -0.29 -14.52 4.71
CA LYS A 178 0.46 -13.37 5.24
C LYS A 178 1.67 -13.03 4.37
N ASN A 179 2.43 -14.02 3.91
CA ASN A 179 3.55 -13.84 2.99
C ASN A 179 3.08 -13.26 1.65
N PHE A 180 1.96 -13.77 1.12
CA PHE A 180 1.34 -13.20 -0.09
C PHE A 180 0.96 -11.72 0.13
N LEU A 181 0.22 -11.41 1.20
CA LEU A 181 -0.24 -10.04 1.48
C LEU A 181 0.92 -9.09 1.76
N GLN A 182 1.97 -9.53 2.45
CA GLN A 182 3.17 -8.73 2.69
C GLN A 182 3.88 -8.39 1.37
N ASN A 183 4.05 -9.36 0.47
CA ASN A 183 4.63 -9.12 -0.85
C ASN A 183 3.73 -8.20 -1.71
N PHE A 184 2.41 -8.45 -1.69
CA PHE A 184 1.42 -7.66 -2.41
C PHE A 184 1.40 -6.19 -1.96
N LEU A 185 1.41 -5.92 -0.66
CA LEU A 185 1.37 -4.55 -0.13
C LEU A 185 2.68 -3.79 -0.39
N LEU A 186 3.83 -4.47 -0.28
CA LEU A 186 5.14 -3.85 -0.53
C LEU A 186 5.32 -3.46 -2.00
N TYR A 187 4.99 -4.36 -2.94
CA TYR A 187 5.28 -4.17 -4.37
C TYR A 187 4.06 -3.81 -5.23
N GLY A 188 2.84 -3.92 -4.72
CA GLY A 188 1.61 -3.72 -5.52
C GLY A 188 1.33 -4.85 -6.52
N ILE A 189 2.14 -5.91 -6.54
CA ILE A 189 1.91 -7.12 -7.35
C ILE A 189 2.35 -8.36 -6.57
N ALA A 190 1.57 -9.44 -6.70
CA ALA A 190 1.90 -10.75 -6.15
C ALA A 190 1.33 -11.87 -7.02
N PHE A 191 1.92 -13.06 -6.91
CA PHE A 191 1.58 -14.22 -7.72
C PHE A 191 1.22 -15.43 -6.85
N VAL A 192 0.26 -16.22 -7.32
CA VAL A 192 -0.04 -17.56 -6.80
C VAL A 192 0.22 -18.56 -7.93
N GLU A 193 1.01 -19.60 -7.66
CA GLU A 193 1.34 -20.68 -8.61
C GLU A 193 0.60 -21.97 -8.26
N ASN A 194 0.66 -22.96 -9.16
CA ASN A 194 0.02 -24.28 -9.02
C ASN A 194 -1.52 -24.24 -8.89
N VAL A 195 -2.15 -23.13 -9.29
CA VAL A 195 -3.61 -22.94 -9.25
C VAL A 195 -4.25 -23.75 -10.39
N PRO A 196 -5.23 -24.65 -10.12
CA PRO A 196 -5.94 -25.32 -11.20
C PRO A 196 -6.60 -24.31 -12.15
N PRO A 197 -6.40 -24.41 -13.48
CA PRO A 197 -6.83 -23.38 -14.44
C PRO A 197 -8.35 -23.40 -14.70
N THR A 198 -9.14 -23.00 -13.69
CA THR A 198 -10.57 -22.75 -13.80
C THR A 198 -10.97 -21.45 -13.10
N GLN A 199 -12.14 -20.90 -13.48
CA GLN A 199 -12.73 -19.73 -12.83
C GLN A 199 -12.97 -19.97 -11.34
N GLU A 200 -13.52 -21.13 -10.97
CA GLU A 200 -13.85 -21.53 -9.59
C GLU A 200 -12.63 -21.46 -8.65
N HIS A 201 -11.45 -21.90 -9.10
CA HIS A 201 -10.22 -21.81 -8.28
C HIS A 201 -9.67 -20.38 -8.20
N THR A 202 -9.98 -19.53 -9.18
CA THR A 202 -9.65 -18.10 -9.16
C THR A 202 -10.56 -17.35 -8.19
N GLU A 203 -11.84 -17.69 -8.16
CA GLU A 203 -12.85 -17.15 -7.24
C GLU A 203 -12.52 -17.51 -5.78
N LYS A 204 -12.20 -18.78 -5.50
CA LYS A 204 -11.73 -19.23 -4.15
C LYS A 204 -10.50 -18.47 -3.65
N LEU A 205 -9.57 -18.09 -4.54
CA LEU A 205 -8.39 -17.30 -4.16
C LEU A 205 -8.73 -15.83 -3.88
N ALA A 206 -9.68 -15.26 -4.62
CA ALA A 206 -10.17 -13.91 -4.40
C ALA A 206 -10.93 -13.79 -3.06
N GLU A 207 -11.89 -14.69 -2.82
CA GLU A 207 -12.71 -14.75 -1.60
C GLU A 207 -11.88 -15.00 -0.33
N ARG A 208 -10.69 -15.62 -0.45
CA ARG A 208 -9.78 -15.84 0.67
C ARG A 208 -9.15 -14.54 1.21
N ILE A 209 -9.10 -13.47 0.41
CA ILE A 209 -8.40 -12.23 0.76
C ILE A 209 -9.29 -10.98 0.80
N SER A 210 -10.45 -11.02 0.14
CA SER A 210 -11.30 -9.85 -0.07
C SER A 210 -12.73 -10.24 -0.45
N LEU A 211 -13.63 -9.26 -0.43
CA LEU A 211 -14.88 -9.35 -1.17
C LEU A 211 -14.61 -9.13 -2.67
N ILE A 212 -15.21 -9.97 -3.51
CA ILE A 212 -15.24 -9.73 -4.95
C ILE A 212 -16.20 -8.58 -5.23
N ARG A 213 -15.69 -7.51 -5.84
CA ARG A 213 -16.46 -6.35 -6.29
C ARG A 213 -17.15 -6.70 -7.61
N GLU A 214 -18.44 -6.99 -7.54
CA GLU A 214 -19.27 -7.12 -8.74
C GLU A 214 -19.39 -5.78 -9.47
N THR A 215 -19.35 -5.83 -10.81
CA THR A 215 -19.33 -4.66 -11.70
C THR A 215 -20.23 -4.88 -12.91
N ILE A 216 -20.27 -3.92 -13.84
CA ILE A 216 -20.91 -4.09 -15.16
C ILE A 216 -20.23 -5.15 -16.05
N TYR A 217 -19.11 -5.73 -15.63
CA TYR A 217 -18.49 -6.91 -16.25
C TYR A 217 -18.88 -8.22 -15.52
N GLY A 218 -19.77 -8.16 -14.52
CA GLY A 218 -20.14 -9.26 -13.61
C GLY A 218 -19.28 -9.32 -12.34
N ARG A 219 -19.55 -10.34 -11.51
CA ARG A 219 -18.75 -10.76 -10.34
C ARG A 219 -17.38 -11.32 -10.76
N MET A 220 -17.40 -12.43 -11.48
CA MET A 220 -16.25 -13.01 -12.16
C MET A 220 -16.41 -12.72 -13.65
N TRP A 221 -15.39 -12.16 -14.28
CA TRP A 221 -15.37 -11.98 -15.73
C TRP A 221 -14.47 -13.04 -16.38
N TYR A 222 -14.82 -13.39 -17.60
CA TYR A 222 -14.14 -14.37 -18.44
C TYR A 222 -14.10 -13.80 -19.86
N PHE A 223 -12.94 -13.85 -20.53
CA PHE A 223 -12.86 -13.35 -21.91
C PHE A 223 -11.82 -14.04 -22.79
N THR A 224 -12.14 -14.05 -24.08
CA THR A 224 -11.25 -14.23 -25.22
C THR A 224 -11.33 -12.97 -26.09
N SER A 225 -10.59 -12.89 -27.19
CA SER A 225 -10.70 -11.77 -28.12
C SER A 225 -11.80 -12.00 -29.16
N ASP A 226 -13.04 -11.75 -28.75
CA ASP A 226 -14.29 -11.98 -29.50
C ASP A 226 -15.11 -10.70 -29.77
N PHE A 227 -14.68 -9.53 -29.27
CA PHE A 227 -15.44 -8.26 -29.33
C PHE A 227 -16.82 -8.31 -28.64
N SER A 228 -17.03 -9.18 -27.64
CA SER A 228 -18.30 -9.31 -26.90
C SER A 228 -18.68 -8.10 -26.01
N ARG A 229 -17.80 -7.11 -25.86
CA ARG A 229 -17.95 -5.91 -25.02
C ARG A 229 -17.44 -4.67 -25.76
N GLY A 230 -17.89 -3.48 -25.38
CA GLY A 230 -17.46 -2.19 -25.95
C GLY A 230 -16.03 -1.76 -25.57
N ASP A 231 -15.09 -2.71 -25.44
CA ASP A 231 -13.84 -2.55 -24.69
C ASP A 231 -12.62 -3.09 -25.46
N THR A 232 -11.53 -2.31 -25.46
CA THR A 232 -10.30 -2.64 -26.23
C THR A 232 -9.61 -3.92 -25.70
N ALA A 233 -9.85 -4.31 -24.45
CA ALA A 233 -9.34 -5.56 -23.87
C ALA A 233 -9.75 -6.81 -24.69
N TYR A 234 -10.92 -6.78 -25.32
CA TYR A 234 -11.53 -7.85 -26.11
C TYR A 234 -10.99 -7.91 -27.56
N THR A 235 -10.00 -7.08 -27.90
CA THR A 235 -9.24 -7.16 -29.16
C THR A 235 -7.98 -8.03 -29.01
N LYS A 236 -7.28 -8.33 -30.10
CA LYS A 236 -5.93 -8.97 -30.10
C LYS A 236 -4.76 -7.96 -30.14
N LEU A 237 -5.06 -6.67 -30.11
CA LEU A 237 -4.07 -5.59 -30.19
C LEU A 237 -3.23 -5.50 -28.91
N ALA A 238 -2.15 -4.71 -28.96
CA ALA A 238 -1.44 -4.34 -27.75
C ALA A 238 -2.28 -3.34 -26.93
N LEU A 239 -2.26 -3.49 -25.61
CA LEU A 239 -2.82 -2.53 -24.65
C LEU A 239 -1.65 -1.82 -23.99
N ASP A 240 -1.59 -0.49 -24.10
CA ASP A 240 -0.59 0.31 -23.39
C ASP A 240 -0.90 0.34 -21.88
N ARG A 241 0.06 0.78 -21.06
CA ARG A 241 -0.06 0.84 -19.59
C ARG A 241 -1.29 1.63 -19.11
N HIS A 242 -2.15 1.01 -18.30
CA HIS A 242 -3.34 1.62 -17.71
C HIS A 242 -3.70 1.07 -16.31
N THR A 243 -4.55 1.81 -15.61
CA THR A 243 -5.34 1.37 -14.44
C THR A 243 -6.79 1.19 -14.85
N ASP A 244 -7.40 0.05 -14.54
CA ASP A 244 -8.78 -0.26 -14.91
C ASP A 244 -9.80 0.61 -14.16
N THR A 245 -10.97 0.82 -14.78
CA THR A 245 -12.14 1.49 -14.18
C THR A 245 -11.87 2.93 -13.70
N ALA A 246 -11.00 3.68 -14.39
CA ALA A 246 -10.72 5.09 -14.03
C ALA A 246 -11.98 5.98 -14.07
N TYR A 247 -12.98 5.57 -14.85
CA TYR A 247 -14.33 6.13 -14.99
C TYR A 247 -15.34 5.71 -13.89
N PHE A 248 -14.96 4.88 -12.91
CA PHE A 248 -15.75 4.76 -11.68
C PHE A 248 -15.46 5.95 -10.76
N GLN A 249 -16.44 6.36 -9.94
CA GLN A 249 -16.17 7.32 -8.86
C GLN A 249 -15.11 6.76 -7.88
N GLU A 250 -15.19 5.47 -7.59
CA GLU A 250 -14.19 4.69 -6.86
C GLU A 250 -13.69 3.55 -7.77
N PRO A 251 -12.50 3.66 -8.36
CA PRO A 251 -11.90 2.60 -9.19
C PRO A 251 -11.69 1.31 -8.40
N CYS A 252 -11.75 0.17 -9.08
CA CYS A 252 -11.49 -1.13 -8.49
C CYS A 252 -10.11 -1.17 -7.80
N GLY A 253 -10.04 -1.70 -6.57
CA GLY A 253 -8.85 -1.63 -5.72
C GLY A 253 -7.76 -2.61 -6.15
N ILE A 254 -8.15 -3.87 -6.38
CA ILE A 254 -7.26 -4.93 -6.84
C ILE A 254 -7.86 -5.54 -8.11
N GLN A 255 -7.00 -5.83 -9.08
CA GLN A 255 -7.34 -6.54 -10.31
C GLN A 255 -6.68 -7.94 -10.30
N VAL A 256 -7.43 -8.98 -10.65
CA VAL A 256 -6.98 -10.38 -10.59
C VAL A 256 -6.97 -10.98 -12.00
N PHE A 257 -5.86 -11.57 -12.44
CA PHE A 257 -5.74 -12.24 -13.73
C PHE A 257 -5.30 -13.69 -13.59
N HIS A 258 -6.10 -14.64 -14.10
CA HIS A 258 -5.69 -16.03 -14.33
C HIS A 258 -5.72 -16.35 -15.83
N CYS A 259 -4.61 -16.85 -16.37
CA CYS A 259 -4.58 -17.40 -17.72
C CYS A 259 -5.06 -18.85 -17.71
N LEU A 260 -6.24 -19.12 -18.26
CA LEU A 260 -6.81 -20.46 -18.30
C LEU A 260 -6.26 -21.30 -19.46
N LYS A 261 -6.10 -20.68 -20.63
CA LYS A 261 -5.54 -21.31 -21.84
C LYS A 261 -4.83 -20.28 -22.73
N HIS A 262 -3.75 -20.70 -23.40
CA HIS A 262 -3.04 -19.88 -24.39
C HIS A 262 -2.38 -20.76 -25.47
N GLU A 263 -2.92 -20.71 -26.68
CA GLU A 263 -2.44 -21.43 -27.88
C GLU A 263 -2.06 -20.40 -28.93
N GLY A 264 -0.82 -19.90 -28.87
CA GLY A 264 -0.34 -18.82 -29.73
C GLY A 264 0.96 -18.17 -29.22
N THR A 265 1.30 -17.02 -29.81
CA THR A 265 2.52 -16.24 -29.51
C THR A 265 2.19 -14.81 -29.04
N GLY A 266 3.18 -14.12 -28.45
CA GLY A 266 3.01 -12.79 -27.87
C GLY A 266 2.21 -12.83 -26.57
N GLY A 267 1.43 -11.78 -26.29
CA GLY A 267 0.49 -11.73 -25.17
C GLY A 267 1.12 -11.88 -23.79
N ARG A 268 2.33 -11.32 -23.60
CA ARG A 268 2.90 -11.01 -22.28
C ARG A 268 2.09 -9.90 -21.61
N THR A 269 2.03 -9.93 -20.28
CA THR A 269 1.49 -8.86 -19.44
C THR A 269 2.62 -7.87 -19.13
N LEU A 270 2.36 -6.59 -19.33
CA LEU A 270 3.20 -5.47 -18.87
C LEU A 270 2.76 -5.08 -17.45
N LEU A 271 3.73 -4.75 -16.59
CA LEU A 271 3.53 -4.20 -15.26
C LEU A 271 4.52 -3.04 -15.04
N VAL A 272 4.03 -1.89 -14.55
CA VAL A 272 4.82 -0.69 -14.29
C VAL A 272 4.34 -0.07 -12.98
N ASP A 273 5.24 0.14 -12.01
CA ASP A 273 4.90 0.85 -10.78
C ASP A 273 4.64 2.34 -11.05
N GLY A 274 3.37 2.71 -11.09
CA GLY A 274 2.95 4.10 -11.32
C GLY A 274 3.43 5.04 -10.22
N PHE A 275 3.67 4.53 -9.00
CA PHE A 275 4.18 5.34 -7.90
C PHE A 275 5.69 5.57 -8.00
N TYR A 276 6.48 4.60 -8.51
CA TYR A 276 7.88 4.83 -8.86
C TYR A 276 8.00 5.87 -9.98
N ALA A 277 7.24 5.72 -11.06
CA ALA A 277 7.25 6.69 -12.16
C ALA A 277 6.80 8.09 -11.70
N ALA A 278 5.79 8.19 -10.82
CA ALA A 278 5.34 9.45 -10.26
C ALA A 278 6.37 10.11 -9.33
N ASP A 279 7.07 9.35 -8.48
CA ASP A 279 8.22 9.88 -7.71
C ASP A 279 9.33 10.38 -8.66
N GLN A 280 9.64 9.63 -9.72
CA GLN A 280 10.60 10.07 -10.73
C GLN A 280 10.18 11.39 -11.41
N VAL A 281 8.89 11.67 -11.59
CA VAL A 281 8.41 13.01 -12.01
C VAL A 281 8.56 14.03 -10.88
N LEU A 282 8.22 13.70 -9.63
CA LEU A 282 8.36 14.61 -8.47
C LEU A 282 9.81 15.11 -8.30
N GLN A 283 10.81 14.22 -8.41
CA GLN A 283 12.22 14.58 -8.27
C GLN A 283 12.76 15.43 -9.45
N LYS A 284 12.21 15.26 -10.65
CA LYS A 284 12.73 15.88 -11.90
C LYS A 284 11.96 17.14 -12.33
N ALA A 285 10.65 17.17 -12.07
CA ALA A 285 9.70 18.20 -12.52
C ALA A 285 8.57 18.37 -11.48
N PRO A 286 8.85 18.92 -10.28
CA PRO A 286 7.89 18.99 -9.19
C PRO A 286 6.63 19.81 -9.51
N GLU A 287 6.72 20.84 -10.35
CA GLU A 287 5.54 21.59 -10.83
C GLU A 287 4.59 20.72 -11.67
N GLU A 288 5.14 19.79 -12.46
CA GLU A 288 4.38 18.90 -13.33
C GLU A 288 3.70 17.80 -12.51
N PHE A 289 4.40 17.25 -11.51
CA PHE A 289 3.79 16.39 -10.50
C PHE A 289 2.65 17.11 -9.77
N GLU A 290 2.88 18.35 -9.30
CA GLU A 290 1.87 19.11 -8.57
C GLU A 290 0.64 19.39 -9.47
N LEU A 291 0.83 19.70 -10.74
CA LEU A 291 -0.27 19.92 -11.67
C LEU A 291 -1.08 18.64 -11.93
N LEU A 292 -0.41 17.48 -12.00
CA LEU A 292 -1.06 16.17 -12.10
C LEU A 292 -1.81 15.75 -10.83
N THR A 293 -1.52 16.35 -9.67
CA THR A 293 -2.31 16.16 -8.43
C THR A 293 -3.46 17.14 -8.28
N LYS A 294 -3.41 18.31 -8.93
CA LYS A 294 -4.41 19.39 -8.78
C LYS A 294 -5.51 19.41 -9.84
N VAL A 295 -5.25 18.99 -11.07
CA VAL A 295 -6.21 19.14 -12.19
C VAL A 295 -7.18 17.95 -12.26
N PRO A 296 -8.48 18.12 -11.95
CA PRO A 296 -9.45 17.03 -12.05
C PRO A 296 -9.88 16.81 -13.51
N LEU A 297 -9.80 15.54 -13.94
CA LEU A 297 -10.15 15.12 -15.29
C LEU A 297 -11.37 14.20 -15.26
N ARG A 298 -12.19 14.32 -16.31
CA ARG A 298 -13.26 13.36 -16.59
C ARG A 298 -12.66 12.10 -17.24
N HIS A 299 -13.03 10.95 -16.71
CA HIS A 299 -12.86 9.63 -17.32
C HIS A 299 -14.26 9.08 -17.58
N GLU A 300 -14.50 8.49 -18.76
CA GLU A 300 -15.84 8.19 -19.26
C GLU A 300 -15.85 6.86 -20.02
N TYR A 301 -16.83 6.02 -19.71
CA TYR A 301 -17.11 4.77 -20.43
C TYR A 301 -18.55 4.80 -20.93
N ILE A 302 -18.72 4.53 -22.22
CA ILE A 302 -20.03 4.45 -22.89
C ILE A 302 -20.07 3.17 -23.70
N GLU A 303 -21.04 2.31 -23.40
CA GLU A 303 -21.26 1.04 -24.07
C GLU A 303 -22.74 0.91 -24.42
N ASN A 304 -23.04 0.66 -25.70
CA ASN A 304 -24.37 0.41 -26.22
C ASN A 304 -24.28 -0.78 -27.21
N VAL A 305 -24.03 -1.98 -26.67
CA VAL A 305 -23.72 -3.19 -27.45
C VAL A 305 -24.56 -4.36 -26.95
N GLY A 306 -25.42 -4.92 -27.82
CA GLY A 306 -26.38 -5.95 -27.42
C GLY A 306 -27.30 -5.43 -26.31
N GLU A 307 -27.41 -6.19 -25.21
CA GLU A 307 -28.16 -5.80 -24.01
C GLU A 307 -27.33 -4.95 -23.02
N CYS A 308 -26.03 -4.74 -23.28
CA CYS A 308 -25.17 -3.91 -22.42
C CYS A 308 -25.37 -2.43 -22.76
N HIS A 309 -25.96 -1.68 -21.83
CA HIS A 309 -26.22 -0.24 -21.94
C HIS A 309 -25.64 0.47 -20.71
N ASN A 310 -24.40 0.95 -20.81
CA ASN A 310 -23.65 1.55 -19.71
C ASN A 310 -23.18 2.96 -20.06
N HIS A 311 -23.37 3.92 -19.16
CA HIS A 311 -22.71 5.23 -19.20
C HIS A 311 -22.18 5.54 -17.81
N MET A 312 -20.86 5.62 -17.67
CA MET A 312 -20.18 5.84 -16.39
C MET A 312 -19.16 6.96 -16.50
N ILE A 313 -19.12 7.81 -15.47
CA ILE A 313 -18.26 8.99 -15.40
C ILE A 313 -17.56 9.04 -14.04
N GLY A 314 -16.23 9.07 -14.06
CA GLY A 314 -15.37 9.29 -12.92
C GLY A 314 -14.66 10.64 -13.07
N VAL A 315 -14.51 11.39 -11.98
CA VAL A 315 -13.80 12.67 -11.99
C VAL A 315 -12.73 12.67 -10.90
N GLY A 316 -11.50 13.00 -11.28
CA GLY A 316 -10.38 13.08 -10.34
C GLY A 316 -9.06 13.41 -11.03
N PRO A 317 -8.03 13.82 -10.27
CA PRO A 317 -6.68 14.02 -10.79
C PRO A 317 -6.02 12.69 -11.17
N VAL A 318 -4.98 12.78 -12.00
CA VAL A 318 -4.17 11.62 -12.41
C VAL A 318 -3.42 11.05 -11.21
N LEU A 319 -2.91 11.91 -10.34
CA LEU A 319 -2.20 11.53 -9.11
C LEU A 319 -3.01 11.99 -7.89
N ASN A 320 -3.31 11.08 -6.96
CA ASN A 320 -4.15 11.38 -5.80
C ASN A 320 -3.30 11.23 -4.52
N THR A 321 -2.99 12.35 -3.87
CA THR A 321 -2.10 12.41 -2.70
C THR A 321 -2.85 12.84 -1.44
N TYR A 322 -2.52 12.26 -0.30
CA TYR A 322 -3.09 12.68 0.99
C TYR A 322 -2.74 14.14 1.30
N PRO A 323 -3.69 15.02 1.65
CA PRO A 323 -3.43 16.46 1.78
C PRO A 323 -2.35 16.85 2.79
N TRP A 324 -2.16 16.07 3.87
CA TRP A 324 -1.34 16.43 5.03
C TRP A 324 0.13 16.00 4.94
N ASN A 325 0.45 14.86 4.32
CA ASN A 325 1.81 14.33 4.14
C ASN A 325 2.26 14.23 2.67
N LYS A 326 1.36 14.48 1.70
CA LYS A 326 1.56 14.36 0.24
C LYS A 326 1.88 12.94 -0.27
N GLU A 327 1.68 11.92 0.55
CA GLU A 327 1.83 10.52 0.13
C GLU A 327 0.79 10.17 -0.94
N LEU A 328 1.26 9.66 -2.07
CA LEU A 328 0.44 9.19 -3.19
C LEU A 328 -0.30 7.91 -2.79
N TYR A 329 -1.61 7.83 -3.03
CA TYR A 329 -2.44 6.67 -2.67
C TYR A 329 -3.26 6.09 -3.83
N LEU A 330 -3.47 6.84 -4.92
CA LEU A 330 -4.15 6.37 -6.13
C LEU A 330 -3.59 7.08 -7.38
N ILE A 331 -3.21 6.30 -8.39
CA ILE A 331 -3.00 6.79 -9.76
C ILE A 331 -4.23 6.44 -10.61
N ARG A 332 -4.83 7.44 -11.26
CA ARG A 332 -5.86 7.27 -12.30
C ARG A 332 -5.20 7.54 -13.64
N TYR A 333 -4.74 6.50 -14.32
CA TYR A 333 -4.10 6.63 -15.61
C TYR A 333 -4.69 5.61 -16.58
N ASN A 334 -5.65 6.04 -17.38
CA ASN A 334 -6.06 5.29 -18.57
C ASN A 334 -6.35 6.28 -19.70
N ASN A 335 -5.55 6.22 -20.77
CA ASN A 335 -5.74 7.09 -21.93
C ASN A 335 -6.93 6.66 -22.82
N TYR A 336 -7.40 5.41 -22.71
CA TYR A 336 -8.61 4.96 -23.39
C TYR A 336 -9.86 5.55 -22.72
N ASP A 337 -9.88 5.64 -21.39
CA ASP A 337 -11.00 6.16 -20.59
C ASP A 337 -11.04 7.71 -20.54
N ARG A 338 -9.93 8.40 -20.83
CA ARG A 338 -9.81 9.85 -20.59
C ARG A 338 -10.67 10.66 -21.58
N ALA A 339 -11.72 11.26 -21.04
CA ALA A 339 -12.72 12.02 -21.79
C ALA A 339 -12.20 13.40 -22.26
N VAL A 340 -13.11 14.18 -22.86
CA VAL A 340 -12.85 15.55 -23.32
C VAL A 340 -12.49 16.46 -22.14
N ILE A 341 -11.34 17.13 -22.22
CA ILE A 341 -10.86 18.06 -21.19
C ILE A 341 -11.56 19.41 -21.39
N ASN A 342 -12.76 19.54 -20.83
CA ASN A 342 -13.59 20.76 -20.87
C ASN A 342 -13.78 21.44 -19.50
N THR A 343 -13.16 20.91 -18.45
CA THR A 343 -13.19 21.42 -17.06
C THR A 343 -11.93 22.18 -16.65
N VAL A 344 -10.99 22.41 -17.57
CA VAL A 344 -9.65 22.95 -17.28
C VAL A 344 -9.44 24.28 -18.02
N PRO A 345 -8.99 25.36 -17.34
CA PRO A 345 -8.73 26.65 -17.96
C PRO A 345 -7.71 26.60 -19.11
N TYR A 346 -7.83 27.54 -20.05
CA TYR A 346 -7.00 27.63 -21.26
C TYR A 346 -5.49 27.81 -20.98
N ASP A 347 -5.14 28.58 -19.96
CA ASP A 347 -3.77 28.78 -19.48
C ASP A 347 -3.19 27.54 -18.77
N VAL A 348 -4.07 26.66 -18.26
CA VAL A 348 -3.69 25.43 -17.54
C VAL A 348 -3.58 24.23 -18.48
N VAL A 349 -4.44 24.12 -19.51
CA VAL A 349 -4.55 22.89 -20.32
C VAL A 349 -3.26 22.53 -21.05
N HIS A 350 -2.50 23.51 -21.58
CA HIS A 350 -1.21 23.22 -22.22
C HIS A 350 -0.17 22.72 -21.21
N ARG A 351 -0.07 23.36 -20.04
CA ARG A 351 0.81 22.91 -18.94
C ARG A 351 0.46 21.49 -18.49
N TRP A 352 -0.84 21.17 -18.43
CA TRP A 352 -1.30 19.82 -18.09
C TRP A 352 -0.87 18.78 -19.14
N TYR A 353 -0.97 19.09 -20.44
CA TYR A 353 -0.48 18.19 -21.49
C TYR A 353 1.04 17.97 -21.42
N THR A 354 1.82 19.00 -21.04
CA THR A 354 3.27 18.86 -20.79
C THR A 354 3.52 17.92 -19.61
N ALA A 355 2.87 18.16 -18.46
CA ALA A 355 3.02 17.33 -17.27
C ALA A 355 2.60 15.87 -17.51
N HIS A 356 1.45 15.65 -18.16
CA HIS A 356 1.01 14.32 -18.59
C HIS A 356 2.05 13.67 -19.51
N ARG A 357 2.63 14.40 -20.47
CA ARG A 357 3.68 13.87 -21.34
C ARG A 357 4.91 13.43 -20.55
N THR A 358 5.36 14.18 -19.54
CA THR A 358 6.50 13.78 -18.70
C THR A 358 6.21 12.49 -17.93
N LEU A 359 5.03 12.37 -17.32
CA LEU A 359 4.60 11.12 -16.68
C LEU A 359 4.50 9.96 -17.70
N THR A 360 3.91 10.19 -18.87
CA THR A 360 3.86 9.18 -19.95
C THR A 360 5.25 8.75 -20.41
N VAL A 361 6.24 9.65 -20.43
CA VAL A 361 7.63 9.33 -20.81
C VAL A 361 8.32 8.50 -19.73
N GLU A 362 8.20 8.88 -18.45
CA GLU A 362 8.76 8.09 -17.34
C GLU A 362 8.09 6.71 -17.23
N LEU A 363 6.76 6.63 -17.40
CA LEU A 363 6.02 5.37 -17.48
C LEU A 363 6.40 4.49 -18.69
N ARG A 364 7.00 5.07 -19.76
CA ARG A 364 7.42 4.37 -20.99
C ARG A 364 8.94 4.14 -21.09
N ARG A 365 9.69 4.39 -20.02
CA ARG A 365 11.10 3.93 -19.94
C ARG A 365 11.16 2.40 -19.97
N PRO A 366 11.96 1.76 -20.86
CA PRO A 366 12.12 0.31 -20.87
C PRO A 366 12.59 -0.25 -19.51
N GLU A 367 13.43 0.52 -18.81
CA GLU A 367 13.91 0.21 -17.45
C GLU A 367 12.78 0.06 -16.41
N ASN A 368 11.61 0.67 -16.65
CA ASN A 368 10.43 0.62 -15.78
C ASN A 368 9.42 -0.46 -16.20
N GLU A 369 9.60 -1.14 -17.34
CA GLU A 369 8.67 -2.15 -17.86
C GLU A 369 8.99 -3.57 -17.37
N PHE A 370 8.26 -4.07 -16.37
CA PHE A 370 8.34 -5.48 -15.98
C PHE A 370 7.39 -6.33 -16.84
N TRP A 371 7.95 -7.16 -17.72
CA TRP A 371 7.20 -8.03 -18.63
C TRP A 371 7.12 -9.48 -18.14
N VAL A 372 5.92 -9.97 -17.84
CA VAL A 372 5.67 -11.34 -17.36
C VAL A 372 4.76 -12.12 -18.32
N LYS A 373 5.06 -13.40 -18.57
CA LYS A 373 4.15 -14.29 -19.32
C LYS A 373 3.33 -15.15 -18.36
N LEU A 374 2.06 -14.79 -18.16
CA LEU A 374 1.10 -15.67 -17.49
C LEU A 374 0.90 -16.97 -18.30
N LYS A 375 0.73 -18.06 -17.57
CA LYS A 375 0.49 -19.43 -18.06
C LYS A 375 -0.66 -20.05 -17.25
N PRO A 376 -1.33 -21.10 -17.76
CA PRO A 376 -2.14 -21.99 -16.93
C PRO A 376 -1.36 -22.46 -15.71
N GLY A 377 -1.95 -22.37 -14.52
CA GLY A 377 -1.28 -22.60 -13.24
C GLY A 377 -0.97 -21.33 -12.44
N ARG A 378 -0.96 -20.14 -13.06
CA ARG A 378 -0.47 -18.89 -12.44
C ARG A 378 -1.54 -17.79 -12.42
N VAL A 379 -1.85 -17.31 -11.21
CA VAL A 379 -2.67 -16.13 -10.95
C VAL A 379 -1.79 -14.95 -10.59
N LEU A 380 -2.14 -13.77 -11.08
CA LEU A 380 -1.52 -12.47 -10.77
C LEU A 380 -2.57 -11.57 -10.11
N PHE A 381 -2.21 -10.96 -8.98
CA PHE A 381 -2.96 -9.90 -8.33
C PHE A 381 -2.20 -8.58 -8.50
N ILE A 382 -2.92 -7.52 -8.86
CA ILE A 382 -2.38 -6.18 -9.15
C ILE A 382 -3.10 -5.15 -8.27
N ASP A 383 -2.36 -4.35 -7.53
CA ASP A 383 -2.84 -3.11 -6.90
C ASP A 383 -3.17 -2.12 -8.02
N ASN A 384 -4.43 -2.10 -8.45
CA ASN A 384 -4.91 -1.31 -9.59
C ASN A 384 -4.95 0.20 -9.27
N TRP A 385 -4.76 0.60 -8.01
CA TRP A 385 -4.56 1.99 -7.62
C TRP A 385 -3.08 2.43 -7.71
N ARG A 386 -2.15 1.53 -8.02
CA ARG A 386 -0.70 1.77 -8.04
C ARG A 386 -0.01 1.31 -9.31
N VAL A 387 -0.14 0.03 -9.65
CA VAL A 387 0.64 -0.62 -10.70
C VAL A 387 -0.17 -0.59 -11.98
N LEU A 388 0.30 0.20 -12.95
CA LEU A 388 -0.28 0.19 -14.28
C LEU A 388 0.07 -1.14 -14.94
N HIS A 389 -0.87 -1.68 -15.68
CA HIS A 389 -0.68 -2.92 -16.40
C HIS A 389 -1.08 -2.77 -17.87
N GLY A 390 -0.63 -3.71 -18.70
CA GLY A 390 -0.86 -3.68 -20.14
C GLY A 390 -0.61 -5.05 -20.76
N ARG A 391 -0.65 -5.11 -22.08
CA ARG A 391 -0.59 -6.39 -22.80
C ARG A 391 0.09 -6.24 -24.15
N GLU A 392 1.03 -7.12 -24.43
CA GLU A 392 1.56 -7.32 -25.77
C GLU A 392 0.45 -7.79 -26.74
N SER A 393 0.55 -7.46 -28.03
CA SER A 393 -0.30 -8.08 -29.05
C SER A 393 -0.08 -9.61 -29.10
N PHE A 394 -1.08 -10.36 -29.57
CA PHE A 394 -0.98 -11.83 -29.53
C PHE A 394 -1.70 -12.53 -30.68
N THR A 395 -1.30 -13.77 -30.94
CA THR A 395 -1.85 -14.63 -32.00
C THR A 395 -2.62 -15.82 -31.43
N GLY A 396 -3.41 -16.51 -32.26
CA GLY A 396 -4.11 -17.74 -31.87
C GLY A 396 -5.24 -17.51 -30.86
N TYR A 397 -5.36 -18.41 -29.87
CA TYR A 397 -6.41 -18.42 -28.85
C TYR A 397 -5.84 -18.10 -27.46
N ARG A 398 -6.55 -17.27 -26.69
CA ARG A 398 -6.17 -16.87 -25.33
C ARG A 398 -7.43 -16.69 -24.49
N GLN A 399 -7.43 -17.31 -23.32
CA GLN A 399 -8.56 -17.38 -22.40
C GLN A 399 -8.09 -16.87 -21.05
N LEU A 400 -8.65 -15.75 -20.59
CA LEU A 400 -8.47 -15.26 -19.22
C LEU A 400 -9.78 -15.38 -18.44
N CYS A 401 -9.67 -15.53 -17.13
CA CYS A 401 -10.71 -15.08 -16.21
C CYS A 401 -10.09 -14.24 -15.09
N GLY A 402 -10.95 -13.61 -14.30
CA GLY A 402 -10.55 -12.79 -13.18
C GLY A 402 -11.72 -12.07 -12.55
N CYS A 403 -11.40 -11.13 -11.66
CA CYS A 403 -12.34 -10.31 -10.95
C CYS A 403 -11.66 -9.06 -10.39
N TYR A 404 -12.48 -8.09 -10.00
CA TYR A 404 -12.08 -6.94 -9.21
C TYR A 404 -12.33 -7.20 -7.73
N LEU A 405 -11.46 -6.71 -6.85
CA LEU A 405 -11.66 -6.77 -5.39
C LEU A 405 -11.74 -5.37 -4.77
N THR A 406 -12.44 -5.27 -3.64
CA THR A 406 -12.42 -4.09 -2.76
C THR A 406 -11.03 -3.92 -2.13
N ARG A 407 -10.56 -2.67 -1.99
CA ARG A 407 -9.27 -2.39 -1.33
C ARG A 407 -9.36 -2.62 0.18
N ASP A 408 -10.45 -2.14 0.78
CA ASP A 408 -10.59 -2.11 2.24
C ASP A 408 -10.58 -3.51 2.87
N ASP A 409 -11.17 -4.52 2.23
CA ASP A 409 -11.17 -5.89 2.73
C ASP A 409 -9.79 -6.57 2.64
N VAL A 410 -8.98 -6.25 1.62
CA VAL A 410 -7.57 -6.70 1.54
C VAL A 410 -6.75 -6.06 2.65
N LEU A 411 -6.91 -4.75 2.89
CA LEU A 411 -6.21 -4.05 3.97
C LEU A 411 -6.69 -4.53 5.35
N ASN A 412 -7.98 -4.84 5.51
CA ASN A 412 -8.55 -5.44 6.71
C ASN A 412 -7.93 -6.83 7.00
N THR A 413 -7.93 -7.73 6.01
CA THR A 413 -7.32 -9.06 6.12
C THR A 413 -5.83 -8.97 6.48
N ALA A 414 -5.09 -8.03 5.87
CA ALA A 414 -3.69 -7.79 6.20
C ALA A 414 -3.49 -7.29 7.64
N ARG A 415 -4.31 -6.34 8.11
CA ARG A 415 -4.28 -5.82 9.49
C ARG A 415 -4.62 -6.90 10.52
N LEU A 416 -5.59 -7.78 10.23
CA LEU A 416 -5.94 -8.93 11.07
C LEU A 416 -4.79 -9.94 11.20
N LEU A 417 -3.95 -10.08 10.17
CA LEU A 417 -2.73 -10.89 10.19
C LEU A 417 -1.51 -10.14 10.78
N GLY A 418 -1.70 -8.92 11.31
CA GLY A 418 -0.66 -8.11 11.93
C GLY A 418 0.36 -7.52 10.96
N LEU A 419 -0.04 -7.25 9.72
CA LEU A 419 0.73 -6.43 8.77
C LEU A 419 0.39 -4.95 8.95
N GLN A 420 1.35 -4.06 8.65
CA GLN A 420 1.08 -2.63 8.50
C GLN A 420 0.50 -2.39 7.09
N ALA A 421 -0.77 -2.02 7.04
CA ALA A 421 -1.57 -1.79 5.84
C ALA A 421 -2.62 -0.69 6.13
#